data_AF-A0A4R1JYW1-F1
#
_entry.id   AF-A0A4R1JYW1-F1
#
_cell.length_a   1.000
_cell.length_b   1.000
_cell.length_c   1.000
_cell.angle_alpha   90.00
_cell.angle_beta   90.00
_cell.angle_gamma   90.00
#
_symmetry.space_group_name_H-M   'P 1'
#
loop_
_entity.id
_entity.type
_entity.pdbx_description
1 polymer ?
#
loop_
_entity_poly.entity_id
_entity_poly.type
_entity_poly.pdbx_seq_one_letter_code
_entity_poly.pdbx_strand_id
1 'polypeptide(L)'
;MEIEIVQDKKQSLYVYKNDELLFYSNVKFNWNNRIISIYDQNDTLLLEVKYKISFLNNSYKILFHSELLIENISEITETRIIFGCDKRLYTKEDYFISLQGNFSYYLKEVKIAQLKQKVWVSKPKMSLNINDENLEFLNPVIFHILAIRAGNNSE
;
A
#
# COMPACT_ATOMS: atom_id res chain seq x y z
N MET A 1 9.70 -12.47 7.47
CA MET A 1 8.77 -12.89 6.39
C MET A 1 8.90 -12.00 5.15
N GLU A 2 8.71 -12.58 3.96
CA GLU A 2 8.68 -11.85 2.68
C GLU A 2 7.28 -11.96 2.04
N ILE A 3 6.80 -10.86 1.47
CA ILE A 3 5.53 -10.74 0.74
C ILE A 3 5.85 -10.19 -0.67
N GLU A 4 5.35 -10.87 -1.70
CA GLU A 4 5.51 -10.41 -3.09
C GLU A 4 4.34 -9.51 -3.47
N ILE A 5 4.63 -8.39 -4.14
CA ILE A 5 3.61 -7.49 -4.68
C ILE A 5 3.89 -7.31 -6.17
N VAL A 6 2.91 -7.65 -7.00
CA VAL A 6 3.01 -7.60 -8.46
C VAL A 6 2.06 -6.55 -9.02
N GLN A 7 2.56 -5.69 -9.90
CA GLN A 7 1.73 -4.76 -10.64
C GLN A 7 1.33 -5.32 -12.01
N ASP A 8 0.05 -5.22 -12.35
CA ASP A 8 -0.43 -5.56 -13.68
C ASP A 8 -0.38 -4.37 -14.65
N LYS A 9 -0.77 -4.62 -15.92
CA LYS A 9 -0.80 -3.58 -16.97
C LYS A 9 -1.85 -2.49 -16.73
N LYS A 10 -2.86 -2.75 -15.90
CA LYS A 10 -3.90 -1.79 -15.50
C LYS A 10 -3.53 -1.05 -14.21
N GLN A 11 -2.27 -1.16 -13.77
CA GLN A 11 -1.73 -0.52 -12.57
C GLN A 11 -2.38 -1.00 -11.26
N SER A 12 -3.09 -2.12 -11.33
CA SER A 12 -3.63 -2.86 -10.20
C SER A 12 -2.50 -3.64 -9.52
N LEU A 13 -2.56 -3.79 -8.21
CA LEU A 13 -1.53 -4.46 -7.42
C LEU A 13 -2.10 -5.74 -6.81
N TYR A 14 -1.30 -6.80 -6.80
CA TYR A 14 -1.67 -8.11 -6.27
C TYR A 14 -0.61 -8.54 -5.25
N VAL A 15 -1.05 -8.96 -4.07
CA VAL A 15 -0.20 -9.26 -2.92
C VAL A 15 -0.22 -10.75 -2.66
N TYR A 16 0.95 -11.37 -2.65
CA TYR A 16 1.11 -12.81 -2.50
C TYR A 16 2.00 -13.15 -1.31
N LYS A 17 1.64 -14.23 -0.62
CA LYS A 17 2.47 -14.89 0.39
C LYS A 17 2.56 -16.36 0.04
N ASN A 18 3.76 -16.88 -0.18
CA ASN A 18 3.98 -18.27 -0.58
C ASN A 18 3.10 -18.69 -1.78
N ASP A 19 3.05 -17.85 -2.82
CA ASP A 19 2.23 -18.01 -4.03
C ASP A 19 0.70 -17.96 -3.83
N GLU A 20 0.21 -17.78 -2.60
CA GLU A 20 -1.20 -17.55 -2.30
C GLU A 20 -1.55 -16.06 -2.36
N LEU A 21 -2.60 -15.71 -3.11
CA LEU A 21 -3.13 -14.35 -3.15
C LEU A 21 -3.74 -14.01 -1.79
N LEU A 22 -3.32 -12.89 -1.20
CA LEU A 22 -3.89 -12.36 0.04
C LEU A 22 -4.87 -11.22 -0.26
N PHE A 23 -4.41 -10.25 -1.04
CA PHE A 23 -5.15 -9.04 -1.33
C PHE A 23 -4.83 -8.56 -2.73
N TYR A 24 -5.74 -7.80 -3.32
CA TYR A 24 -5.45 -7.07 -4.54
C TYR A 24 -6.15 -5.70 -4.53
N SER A 25 -5.67 -4.79 -5.37
CA SER A 25 -6.31 -3.50 -5.60
C SER A 25 -6.72 -3.33 -7.05
N ASN A 26 -7.90 -2.74 -7.26
CA ASN A 26 -8.36 -2.27 -8.57
C ASN A 26 -8.35 -0.74 -8.60
N VAL A 27 -7.97 -0.17 -9.73
CA VAL A 27 -7.91 1.28 -9.91
C VAL A 27 -8.89 1.74 -10.97
N LYS A 28 -9.72 2.74 -10.62
CA LYS A 28 -10.56 3.47 -11.57
C LYS A 28 -10.06 4.92 -11.68
N PHE A 29 -9.79 5.33 -12.91
CA PHE A 29 -9.29 6.67 -13.22
C PHE A 29 -10.41 7.58 -13.72
N ASN A 30 -10.54 8.74 -13.09
CA ASN A 30 -11.26 9.90 -13.60
C ASN A 30 -10.26 11.05 -13.76
N TRP A 31 -10.58 12.07 -14.55
CA TRP A 31 -9.64 13.15 -14.94
C TRP A 31 -8.81 13.73 -13.79
N ASN A 32 -9.42 13.93 -12.61
CA ASN A 32 -8.75 14.54 -11.45
C ASN A 32 -8.73 13.61 -10.22
N ASN A 33 -9.15 12.35 -10.35
CA ASN A 33 -9.24 11.44 -9.21
C ASN A 33 -8.92 10.01 -9.60
N ARG A 34 -8.35 9.26 -8.66
CA ARG A 34 -8.21 7.81 -8.72
C ARG A 34 -9.01 7.21 -7.58
N ILE A 35 -9.81 6.20 -7.86
CA ILE A 35 -10.47 5.39 -6.84
C ILE A 35 -9.74 4.06 -6.80
N ILE A 36 -9.17 3.75 -5.64
CA ILE A 36 -8.45 2.52 -5.37
C ILE A 36 -9.33 1.69 -4.45
N SER A 37 -9.81 0.57 -4.95
CA SER A 37 -10.61 -0.39 -4.19
C SER A 37 -9.74 -1.60 -3.88
N ILE A 38 -9.65 -2.00 -2.61
CA ILE A 38 -8.84 -3.12 -2.12
C ILE A 38 -9.75 -4.27 -1.71
N TYR A 39 -9.44 -5.47 -2.18
CA TYR A 39 -10.21 -6.69 -1.98
C TYR A 39 -9.33 -7.77 -1.34
N ASP A 40 -9.97 -8.73 -0.67
CA ASP A 40 -9.36 -10.00 -0.29
C ASP A 40 -9.36 -11.01 -1.46
N GLN A 41 -8.88 -12.22 -1.21
CA GLN A 41 -8.86 -13.31 -2.18
C GLN A 41 -10.26 -13.85 -2.57
N ASN A 42 -11.31 -13.47 -1.86
CA ASN A 42 -12.69 -13.88 -2.09
C ASN A 42 -13.52 -12.78 -2.77
N ASP A 43 -12.86 -11.77 -3.36
CA ASP A 43 -13.50 -10.59 -3.96
C ASP A 43 -14.33 -9.75 -2.98
N THR A 44 -14.07 -9.86 -1.68
CA THR A 44 -14.71 -9.03 -0.65
C THR A 44 -14.03 -7.67 -0.59
N LEU A 45 -14.79 -6.60 -0.82
CA LEU A 45 -14.28 -5.24 -0.68
C LEU A 45 -13.93 -4.94 0.78
N LEU A 46 -12.68 -4.56 1.02
CA LEU A 46 -12.15 -4.28 2.36
C LEU A 46 -11.94 -2.79 2.62
N LEU A 47 -11.42 -2.06 1.64
CA LEU A 47 -11.12 -0.64 1.75
C LEU A 47 -11.30 0.02 0.39
N GLU A 48 -11.87 1.22 0.38
CA GLU A 48 -11.88 2.07 -0.81
C GLU A 48 -11.34 3.45 -0.48
N VAL A 49 -10.34 3.89 -1.25
CA VAL A 49 -9.65 5.15 -1.06
C VAL A 49 -9.75 5.97 -2.34
N LYS A 50 -10.18 7.21 -2.22
CA LYS A 50 -10.13 8.20 -3.27
C LYS A 50 -8.89 9.04 -3.14
N TYR A 51 -8.03 8.97 -4.14
CA TYR A 51 -6.93 9.90 -4.33
C TYR A 51 -7.40 11.03 -5.25
N LYS A 52 -7.41 12.27 -4.73
CA LYS A 52 -7.72 13.47 -5.51
C LYS A 52 -6.43 14.15 -5.90
N ILE A 53 -6.23 14.29 -7.20
CA ILE A 53 -5.13 15.05 -7.78
C ILE A 53 -5.60 16.51 -7.86
N SER A 54 -4.83 17.41 -7.24
CA SER A 54 -5.07 18.85 -7.34
C SER A 54 -3.74 19.54 -7.59
N PHE A 55 -3.76 20.63 -8.35
CA PHE A 55 -2.57 21.41 -8.65
C PHE A 55 -1.84 21.92 -7.39
N LEU A 56 -2.58 22.15 -6.30
CA LEU A 56 -2.04 22.68 -5.04
C LEU A 56 -1.72 21.60 -4.02
N ASN A 57 -2.57 20.57 -3.87
CA ASN A 57 -2.42 19.55 -2.85
C ASN A 57 -3.13 18.26 -3.24
N ASN A 58 -2.37 17.17 -3.32
CA ASN A 58 -2.92 15.85 -3.46
C ASN A 58 -3.50 15.41 -2.11
N SER A 59 -4.62 14.67 -2.14
CA SER A 59 -5.27 14.21 -0.91
C SER A 59 -5.88 12.84 -1.08
N TYR A 60 -5.88 12.09 0.02
CA TYR A 60 -6.50 10.79 0.13
C TYR A 60 -7.75 10.91 1.00
N LYS A 61 -8.84 10.30 0.58
CA LYS A 61 -10.09 10.23 1.33
C LYS A 61 -10.59 8.78 1.35
N ILE A 62 -10.77 8.22 2.53
CA ILE A 62 -11.40 6.90 2.69
C ILE A 62 -12.89 7.05 2.34
N LEU A 63 -13.36 6.26 1.38
CA LEU A 63 -14.76 6.22 0.93
C LEU A 63 -15.53 5.07 1.57
N PHE A 64 -14.85 3.94 1.77
CA PHE A 64 -15.41 2.74 2.36
C PHE A 64 -14.34 2.02 3.17
N HIS A 65 -14.77 1.39 4.26
CA HIS A 65 -13.94 0.57 5.12
C HIS A 65 -14.83 -0.54 5.71
N SER A 66 -14.43 -1.80 5.50
CA SER A 66 -15.19 -2.97 5.92
C SER A 66 -15.08 -3.21 7.42
N GLU A 67 -16.18 -3.63 8.05
CA GLU A 67 -16.17 -4.08 9.45
C GLU A 67 -15.37 -5.37 9.66
N LEU A 68 -15.12 -6.15 8.58
CA LEU A 68 -14.29 -7.35 8.62
C LEU A 68 -12.80 -7.02 8.79
N LEU A 69 -12.42 -5.76 8.56
CA LEU A 69 -11.05 -5.33 8.69
C LEU A 69 -10.70 -5.18 10.18
N ILE A 70 -9.78 -6.02 10.65
CA ILE A 70 -9.42 -6.13 12.08
C ILE A 70 -8.94 -4.79 12.66
N GLU A 71 -8.38 -3.90 11.83
CA GLU A 71 -7.72 -2.67 12.27
C GLU A 71 -8.32 -1.43 11.63
N ASN A 72 -9.17 -0.70 12.36
CA ASN A 72 -9.85 0.47 11.82
C ASN A 72 -8.88 1.53 11.28
N ILE A 73 -8.85 1.71 9.96
CA ILE A 73 -8.00 2.71 9.29
C ILE A 73 -8.73 4.04 9.28
N SER A 74 -8.16 5.02 9.98
CA SER A 74 -8.74 6.36 10.07
C SER A 74 -8.11 7.34 9.08
N GLU A 75 -6.87 7.11 8.66
CA GLU A 75 -6.17 8.00 7.74
C GLU A 75 -5.14 7.25 6.89
N ILE A 76 -5.03 7.66 5.63
CA ILE A 76 -3.97 7.29 4.69
C ILE A 76 -3.49 8.58 4.04
N THR A 77 -2.18 8.74 3.90
CA THR A 77 -1.55 9.74 3.03
C THR A 77 -0.46 9.07 2.21
N GLU A 78 0.31 9.81 1.41
CA GLU A 78 1.47 9.23 0.72
C GLU A 78 2.56 8.75 1.68
N THR A 79 2.66 9.34 2.88
CA THR A 79 3.78 9.12 3.81
C THR A 79 3.40 8.51 5.14
N ARG A 80 2.11 8.27 5.41
CA ARG A 80 1.65 7.70 6.67
C ARG A 80 0.30 7.00 6.58
N ILE A 81 0.11 6.05 7.49
CA ILE A 81 -1.18 5.43 7.80
C ILE A 81 -1.47 5.52 9.30
N ILE A 82 -2.73 5.79 9.64
CA ILE A 82 -3.24 5.81 11.02
C ILE A 82 -4.34 4.76 11.17
N PHE A 83 -4.19 3.86 12.14
CA PHE A 83 -5.10 2.73 12.36
C PHE A 83 -5.20 2.37 13.86
N GLY A 84 -6.16 1.52 14.22
CA GLY A 84 -6.19 0.83 15.52
C GLY A 84 -6.00 1.75 16.73
N CYS A 85 -6.93 2.69 16.94
CA CYS A 85 -6.88 3.68 18.03
C CYS A 85 -5.56 4.48 18.06
N ASP A 86 -5.29 5.24 16.99
CA ASP A 86 -4.17 6.17 16.85
C ASP A 86 -2.75 5.56 16.73
N LYS A 87 -2.61 4.27 16.41
CA LYS A 87 -1.32 3.75 15.93
C LYS A 87 -0.96 4.42 14.61
N ARG A 88 0.30 4.85 14.47
CA ARG A 88 0.79 5.60 13.30
C ARG A 88 2.04 4.95 12.76
N LEU A 89 2.05 4.70 11.45
CA LEU A 89 3.24 4.29 10.73
C LEU A 89 3.61 5.35 9.71
N TYR A 90 4.90 5.64 9.63
CA TYR A 90 5.47 6.61 8.70
C TYR A 90 6.37 5.91 7.70
N THR A 91 6.34 6.35 6.45
CA THR A 91 7.29 5.91 5.44
C THR A 91 8.46 6.88 5.35
N LYS A 92 9.67 6.35 5.19
CA LYS A 92 10.85 7.13 4.81
C LYS A 92 11.51 6.47 3.60
N GLU A 93 11.91 7.27 2.63
CA GLU A 93 12.70 6.77 1.50
C GLU A 93 14.04 6.24 1.99
N ASP A 94 14.48 5.13 1.41
CA ASP A 94 15.77 4.53 1.76
C ASP A 94 16.89 5.25 0.96
N TYR A 95 17.44 6.33 1.53
CA TYR A 95 18.41 7.24 0.89
C TYR A 95 19.71 6.58 0.37
N PHE A 96 20.11 5.42 0.87
CA PHE A 96 21.41 4.82 0.53
C PHE A 96 21.47 4.16 -0.85
N ILE A 97 20.32 3.83 -1.46
CA ILE A 97 20.21 3.26 -2.80
C ILE A 97 18.90 3.78 -3.40
N SER A 98 18.91 5.00 -3.92
CA SER A 98 17.74 5.68 -4.48
C SER A 98 17.28 5.06 -5.82
N LEU A 99 16.89 3.80 -5.78
CA LEU A 99 15.97 3.24 -6.78
C LEU A 99 14.60 3.81 -6.43
N GLN A 100 14.08 4.71 -7.29
CA GLN A 100 12.75 5.29 -7.14
C GLN A 100 11.75 4.17 -6.84
N GLY A 101 11.15 4.15 -5.64
CA GLY A 101 10.20 3.11 -5.23
C GLY A 101 10.53 2.37 -3.93
N ASN A 102 11.78 2.42 -3.44
CA ASN A 102 12.15 1.82 -2.16
C ASN A 102 11.81 2.72 -0.97
N PHE A 103 11.17 2.15 0.05
CA PHE A 103 10.93 2.87 1.30
C PHE A 103 10.71 1.91 2.47
N SER A 104 10.97 2.42 3.66
CA SER A 104 10.81 1.69 4.92
C SER A 104 9.66 2.27 5.75
N TYR A 105 8.97 1.41 6.47
CA TYR A 105 7.94 1.78 7.45
C TYR A 105 8.53 1.86 8.85
N TYR A 106 8.13 2.88 9.59
CA TYR A 106 8.58 3.15 10.95
C TYR A 106 7.41 3.35 11.90
N LEU A 107 7.49 2.72 13.06
CA LEU A 107 6.73 3.10 14.25
C LEU A 107 7.65 3.94 15.12
N LYS A 108 7.37 5.24 15.23
CA LYS A 108 8.31 6.22 15.81
C LYS A 108 9.67 6.16 15.09
N GLU A 109 10.72 5.70 15.77
CA GLU A 109 12.08 5.57 15.25
C GLU A 109 12.45 4.13 14.88
N VAL A 110 11.58 3.17 15.20
CA VAL A 110 11.83 1.74 14.97
C VAL A 110 11.34 1.36 13.58
N LYS A 111 12.25 0.86 12.74
CA LYS A 111 11.89 0.31 11.44
C LYS A 111 11.16 -1.02 11.64
N ILE A 112 9.96 -1.13 11.07
CA ILE A 112 9.13 -2.34 11.21
C ILE A 112 9.08 -3.16 9.91
N ALA A 113 9.14 -2.51 8.75
CA ALA A 113 9.03 -3.16 7.45
C ALA A 113 9.79 -2.38 6.37
N GLN A 114 10.09 -3.04 5.25
CA GLN A 114 10.77 -2.44 4.10
C GLN A 114 10.16 -2.92 2.80
N LEU A 115 9.80 -1.98 1.92
CA LEU A 115 9.44 -2.27 0.54
C LEU A 115 10.66 -2.05 -0.36
N LYS A 116 11.01 -3.09 -1.14
CA LYS A 116 12.07 -3.05 -2.15
C LYS A 116 11.48 -3.34 -3.51
N GLN A 117 11.79 -2.54 -4.52
CA GLN A 117 11.50 -2.86 -5.90
C GLN A 117 12.52 -3.90 -6.42
N LYS A 118 12.02 -5.02 -6.95
CA LYS A 118 12.83 -6.13 -7.47
C LYS A 118 13.07 -6.04 -8.98
N VAL A 119 12.08 -5.59 -9.76
CA VAL A 119 12.14 -5.58 -11.23
C VAL A 119 11.47 -4.31 -11.77
N TRP A 120 12.12 -3.66 -12.73
CA TRP A 120 11.63 -2.47 -13.46
C TRP A 120 10.97 -2.79 -14.81
N VAL A 121 11.19 -3.98 -15.36
CA VAL A 121 10.80 -4.31 -16.75
C VAL A 121 9.40 -4.94 -16.81
N SER A 122 8.51 -4.41 -17.68
CA SER A 122 7.19 -4.92 -18.14
C SER A 122 6.11 -5.32 -17.11
N LYS A 123 6.50 -5.77 -15.91
CA LYS A 123 5.68 -6.09 -14.75
C LYS A 123 6.46 -5.71 -13.49
N PRO A 124 6.32 -4.47 -13.00
CA PRO A 124 6.99 -4.04 -11.78
C PRO A 124 6.66 -4.99 -10.64
N LYS A 125 7.71 -5.50 -10.00
CA LYS A 125 7.61 -6.36 -8.82
C LYS A 125 8.24 -5.68 -7.62
N MET A 126 7.57 -5.77 -6.49
CA MET A 126 8.05 -5.29 -5.20
C MET A 126 8.06 -6.44 -4.19
N SER A 127 8.96 -6.35 -3.23
CA SER A 127 9.11 -7.27 -2.11
C SER A 127 8.98 -6.48 -0.82
N LEU A 128 7.96 -6.82 -0.04
CA LEU A 128 7.78 -6.31 1.30
C LEU A 128 8.41 -7.28 2.29
N ASN A 129 9.38 -6.80 3.05
CA ASN A 129 10.04 -7.54 4.11
C ASN A 129 9.56 -7.01 5.45
N ILE A 130 9.13 -7.91 6.33
CA ILE A 130 8.69 -7.61 7.69
C ILE A 130 9.17 -8.71 8.63
N ASN A 131 9.65 -8.33 9.82
CA ASN A 131 10.09 -9.29 10.83
C ASN A 131 8.87 -9.92 11.53
N ASP A 132 9.05 -11.13 12.06
CA ASP A 132 7.97 -11.87 12.72
C ASP A 132 7.46 -11.14 13.98
N GLU A 133 8.35 -10.43 14.68
CA GLU A 133 8.02 -9.55 15.82
C GLU A 133 7.08 -8.39 15.47
N ASN A 134 7.01 -8.02 14.19
CA ASN A 134 6.23 -6.88 13.68
C ASN A 134 5.00 -7.31 12.88
N LEU A 135 4.61 -8.59 12.92
CA LEU A 135 3.50 -9.13 12.12
C LEU A 135 2.15 -8.46 12.40
N GLU A 136 1.95 -7.88 13.58
CA GLU A 136 0.75 -7.10 13.88
C GLU A 136 0.56 -5.91 12.93
N PHE A 137 1.62 -5.43 12.27
CA PHE A 137 1.54 -4.29 11.35
C PHE A 137 1.39 -4.69 9.88
N LEU A 138 1.36 -5.98 9.57
CA LEU A 138 1.39 -6.48 8.20
C LEU A 138 0.24 -5.94 7.35
N ASN A 139 -1.00 -6.09 7.83
CA ASN A 139 -2.20 -5.71 7.07
C ASN A 139 -2.27 -4.18 6.86
N PRO A 140 -2.08 -3.33 7.88
CA PRO A 140 -1.98 -1.88 7.69
C PRO A 140 -0.92 -1.49 6.67
N VAL A 141 0.26 -2.10 6.72
CA VAL A 141 1.35 -1.84 5.78
C VAL A 141 0.93 -2.23 4.36
N ILE A 142 0.35 -3.41 4.15
CA ILE A 142 -0.13 -3.85 2.85
C ILE A 142 -1.20 -2.90 2.31
N PHE A 143 -2.20 -2.54 3.10
CA PHE A 143 -3.27 -1.64 2.67
C PHE A 143 -2.75 -0.25 2.31
N HIS A 144 -1.80 0.26 3.08
CA HIS A 144 -1.14 1.52 2.75
C HIS A 144 -0.41 1.44 1.41
N ILE A 145 0.40 0.40 1.17
CA ILE A 145 1.08 0.19 -0.12
C ILE A 145 0.07 0.13 -1.26
N LEU A 146 -0.97 -0.69 -1.11
CA LEU A 146 -2.01 -0.85 -2.13
C LEU A 146 -2.72 0.46 -2.44
N ALA A 147 -2.97 1.30 -1.43
CA ALA A 147 -3.64 2.59 -1.60
C ALA A 147 -2.75 3.65 -2.30
N ILE A 148 -1.45 3.70 -1.99
CA ILE A 148 -0.57 4.79 -2.47
C ILE A 148 0.23 4.42 -3.72
N ARG A 149 0.44 3.12 -4.00
CA ARG A 149 1.23 2.66 -5.16
C ARG A 149 0.35 2.22 -6.33
N ALA A 150 -0.90 1.82 -6.09
CA ALA A 150 -1.80 1.48 -7.18
C ALA A 150 -2.09 2.71 -8.04
N GLY A 151 -2.03 2.52 -9.34
CA GLY A 151 -2.25 3.62 -10.29
C GLY A 151 -1.08 4.60 -10.45
N ASN A 152 0.09 4.31 -9.87
CA ASN A 152 1.32 5.05 -10.18
C ASN A 152 2.05 4.39 -11.35
N ASN A 153 2.33 5.18 -12.39
CA ASN A 153 3.32 4.85 -13.40
C ASN A 153 4.70 5.14 -12.80
N SER A 154 5.56 4.14 -12.72
CA SER A 154 6.99 4.41 -12.97
C SER A 154 7.09 4.64 -14.48
N GLU A 155 7.22 5.90 -14.90
CA GLU A 155 7.68 6.22 -16.25
C GLU A 155 9.09 5.66 -16.50
#